data_AF-A0A015J0A9-F1
#
_entry.id   AF-A0A015J0A9-F1
#
_cell.length_a   1.000
_cell.length_b   1.000
_cell.length_c   1.000
_cell.angle_alpha   90.00
_cell.angle_beta   90.00
_cell.angle_gamma   90.00
#
_symmetry.space_group_name_H-M   'P 1'
#
loop_
_entity.id
_entity.type
_entity.pdbx_description
1 polymer ?
#
loop_
_entity_poly.entity_id
_entity_poly.type
_entity_poly.pdbx_seq_one_letter_code
_entity_poly.pdbx_strand_id
1 'polypeptide(L)'
;MDFSEILEDIQQTTSEEINFPPPPYMEEEDFQVKFSATLRSVTKSIRLKDTQLAMINSFYLGQLLDQLSTPSERLKYKHKMSLHYATIVKKTFDIFEFFPEQILRTKKLDVQVIRKVTRPQIRKLRNNLLIFAGAAN
;
A
#
# COMPACT_ATOMS: atom_id res chain seq x y z
N MET A 1 -16.50 4.89 4.12
CA MET A 1 -16.19 5.62 2.89
C MET A 1 -16.81 4.89 1.73
N ASP A 2 -17.57 5.59 0.91
CA ASP A 2 -18.00 5.10 -0.41
C ASP A 2 -16.88 5.28 -1.45
N PHE A 3 -17.15 4.91 -2.71
CA PHE A 3 -16.15 5.01 -3.77
C PHE A 3 -15.75 6.46 -4.09
N SER A 4 -16.71 7.38 -4.12
CA SER A 4 -16.47 8.78 -4.48
C SER A 4 -15.63 9.46 -3.41
N GLU A 5 -15.91 9.19 -2.14
CA GLU A 5 -15.11 9.69 -1.01
C GLU A 5 -13.68 9.16 -1.04
N ILE A 6 -13.48 7.89 -1.44
CA ILE A 6 -12.13 7.33 -1.60
C ILE A 6 -11.40 8.03 -2.73
N LEU A 7 -12.06 8.22 -3.88
CA LEU A 7 -11.46 8.86 -5.05
C LEU A 7 -11.02 10.30 -4.75
N GLU A 8 -11.88 11.08 -4.08
CA GLU A 8 -11.58 12.44 -3.67
C GLU A 8 -10.39 12.51 -2.69
N ASP A 9 -10.32 11.58 -1.74
CA ASP A 9 -9.24 11.54 -0.74
C ASP A 9 -7.90 11.13 -1.35
N ILE A 10 -7.88 10.22 -2.33
CA ILE A 10 -6.64 9.86 -3.03
C ILE A 10 -6.21 10.90 -4.06
N GLN A 11 -7.02 11.90 -4.41
CA GLN A 11 -6.68 12.98 -5.35
C GLN A 11 -6.32 14.30 -4.64
N GLN A 12 -6.17 14.27 -3.31
CA GLN A 12 -5.74 15.44 -2.54
C GLN A 12 -4.38 15.95 -3.04
N THR A 13 -4.28 17.27 -3.22
CA THR A 13 -3.08 17.99 -3.69
C THR A 13 -2.39 18.78 -2.58
N THR A 14 -2.91 18.76 -1.35
CA THR A 14 -2.37 19.60 -0.27
C THR A 14 -0.88 19.32 -0.11
N SER A 15 -0.07 20.38 -0.21
CA SER A 15 1.39 20.31 -0.20
C SER A 15 1.90 20.06 1.23
N GLU A 16 1.92 18.80 1.63
CA GLU A 16 2.83 18.35 2.68
C GLU A 16 4.20 18.11 2.04
N GLU A 17 5.28 18.54 2.69
CA GLU A 17 6.65 18.23 2.27
C GLU A 17 6.77 16.70 2.18
N ILE A 18 6.85 16.18 0.94
CA ILE A 18 6.74 14.74 0.67
C ILE A 18 8.09 14.10 0.94
N ASN A 19 8.35 13.78 2.21
CA ASN A 19 9.40 12.85 2.56
C ASN A 19 8.79 11.46 2.74
N PHE A 20 8.78 10.66 1.68
CA PHE A 20 8.25 9.29 1.74
C PHE A 20 9.13 8.46 2.68
N PRO A 21 8.58 7.93 3.80
CA PRO A 21 9.39 7.23 4.79
C PRO A 21 10.11 6.03 4.17
N PRO A 22 11.40 5.81 4.48
CA PRO A 22 12.15 4.68 3.93
C PRO A 22 11.54 3.33 4.38
N PRO A 23 11.82 2.24 3.65
CA PRO A 23 11.37 0.92 4.04
C PRO A 23 11.91 0.50 5.42
N PRO A 24 11.23 -0.40 6.14
CA PRO A 24 11.64 -0.85 7.48
C PRO A 24 12.76 -1.92 7.45
N TYR A 25 13.54 -1.96 6.39
CA TYR A 25 14.59 -2.94 6.10
C TYR A 25 15.74 -2.27 5.33
N MET A 26 16.90 -2.91 5.33
CA MET A 26 18.05 -2.48 4.53
C MET A 26 18.05 -3.19 3.17
N GLU A 27 18.55 -2.55 2.12
CA GLU A 27 18.44 -3.10 0.75
C GLU A 27 19.30 -4.34 0.51
N GLU A 28 20.38 -4.49 1.25
CA GLU A 28 21.30 -5.62 1.21
C GLU A 28 20.80 -6.86 1.99
N GLU A 29 19.72 -6.73 2.78
CA GLU A 29 19.16 -7.85 3.53
C GLU A 29 18.53 -8.90 2.61
N ASP A 30 18.52 -10.15 3.06
CA ASP A 30 17.83 -11.20 2.34
C ASP A 30 16.31 -10.94 2.30
N PHE A 31 15.64 -11.54 1.31
CA PHE A 31 14.20 -11.36 1.13
C PHE A 31 13.38 -11.72 2.38
N GLN A 32 13.79 -12.78 3.11
CA GLN A 32 13.04 -13.26 4.26
C GLN A 32 13.10 -12.26 5.44
N VAL A 33 14.25 -11.62 5.64
CA VAL A 33 14.47 -10.56 6.62
C VAL A 33 13.66 -9.33 6.23
N LYS A 34 13.76 -8.86 4.98
CA LYS A 34 12.95 -7.74 4.46
C LYS A 34 11.45 -7.99 4.65
N PHE A 35 10.97 -9.18 4.27
CA PHE A 35 9.58 -9.60 4.43
C PHE A 35 9.14 -9.57 5.90
N SER A 36 9.93 -10.16 6.80
CA SER A 36 9.58 -10.29 8.21
C SER A 36 9.57 -8.93 8.93
N ALA A 37 10.57 -8.07 8.64
CA ALA A 37 10.65 -6.72 9.16
C ALA A 37 9.45 -5.87 8.69
N THR A 38 9.09 -5.97 7.41
CA THR A 38 7.96 -5.22 6.85
C THR A 38 6.61 -5.71 7.40
N LEU A 39 6.39 -7.02 7.49
CA LEU A 39 5.18 -7.59 8.08
C LEU A 39 5.03 -7.18 9.55
N ARG A 40 6.11 -7.19 10.33
CA ARG A 40 6.12 -6.68 11.71
C ARG A 40 5.74 -5.20 11.76
N SER A 41 6.20 -4.41 10.81
CA SER A 41 5.91 -2.98 10.75
C SER A 41 4.45 -2.70 10.37
N VAL A 42 3.89 -3.43 9.39
CA VAL A 42 2.44 -3.40 9.05
C VAL A 42 1.59 -3.73 10.28
N THR A 43 1.90 -4.83 10.96
CA THR A 43 1.10 -5.26 12.13
C THR A 43 1.21 -4.27 13.29
N LYS A 44 2.41 -3.73 13.53
CA LYS A 44 2.64 -2.71 14.56
C LYS A 44 1.88 -1.42 14.28
N SER A 45 1.97 -0.85 13.08
CA SER A 45 1.30 0.42 12.75
C SER A 45 -0.22 0.28 12.77
N ILE A 46 -0.78 -0.84 12.27
CA ILE A 46 -2.22 -1.13 12.38
C ILE A 46 -2.65 -1.20 13.85
N ARG A 47 -1.88 -1.88 14.71
CA ARG A 47 -2.18 -1.97 16.15
C ARG A 47 -2.13 -0.60 16.84
N LEU A 48 -1.17 0.25 16.45
CA LEU A 48 -1.01 1.60 16.99
C LEU A 48 -2.00 2.62 16.38
N LYS A 49 -2.83 2.19 15.42
CA LYS A 49 -3.74 3.06 14.66
C LYS A 49 -3.01 4.20 13.93
N ASP A 50 -1.76 3.94 13.55
CA ASP A 50 -1.00 4.81 12.66
C ASP A 50 -1.36 4.46 11.22
N THR A 51 -2.40 5.12 10.73
CA THR A 51 -3.05 4.81 9.45
C THR A 51 -2.11 5.00 8.26
N GLN A 52 -1.40 6.13 8.22
CA GLN A 52 -0.52 6.48 7.11
C GLN A 52 0.66 5.50 7.07
N LEU A 53 1.31 5.24 8.20
CA LEU A 53 2.40 4.27 8.28
C LEU A 53 1.94 2.84 8.00
N ALA A 54 0.69 2.48 8.34
CA ALA A 54 0.11 1.20 7.95
C ALA A 54 -0.05 1.05 6.45
N MET A 55 -0.47 2.10 5.74
CA MET A 55 -0.55 2.08 4.28
C MET A 55 0.84 2.03 3.63
N ILE A 56 1.80 2.83 4.11
CA ILE A 56 3.18 2.83 3.60
C ILE A 56 3.84 1.46 3.77
N ASN A 57 3.79 0.88 4.97
CA ASN A 57 4.35 -0.45 5.19
C ASN A 57 3.61 -1.54 4.37
N SER A 58 2.31 -1.37 4.16
CA SER A 58 1.52 -2.29 3.32
C SER A 58 1.93 -2.21 1.85
N PHE A 59 2.23 -0.99 1.36
CA PHE A 59 2.80 -0.77 0.03
C PHE A 59 4.15 -1.48 -0.10
N TYR A 60 5.09 -1.26 0.82
CA TYR A 60 6.41 -1.91 0.78
C TYR A 60 6.32 -3.43 0.82
N LEU A 61 5.43 -3.99 1.64
CA LEU A 61 5.25 -5.45 1.68
C LEU A 61 4.65 -5.99 0.38
N GLY A 62 3.77 -5.23 -0.28
CA GLY A 62 3.22 -5.59 -1.57
C GLY A 62 4.28 -5.54 -2.67
N GLN A 63 5.15 -4.52 -2.63
CA GLN A 63 6.29 -4.38 -3.54
C GLN A 63 7.27 -5.55 -3.41
N LEU A 64 7.65 -5.94 -2.19
CA LEU A 64 8.46 -7.14 -1.96
C LEU A 64 7.81 -8.38 -2.57
N LEU A 65 6.51 -8.58 -2.34
CA LEU A 65 5.81 -9.73 -2.90
C LEU A 65 5.77 -9.71 -4.44
N ASP A 66 5.69 -8.53 -5.05
CA ASP A 66 5.68 -8.39 -6.51
C ASP A 66 7.05 -8.70 -7.15
N GLN A 67 8.15 -8.43 -6.45
CA GLN A 67 9.52 -8.75 -6.88
C GLN A 67 9.81 -10.26 -6.95
N LEU A 68 9.03 -11.10 -6.26
CA LEU A 68 9.20 -12.56 -6.34
C LEU A 68 8.86 -13.07 -7.74
N SER A 69 9.77 -13.81 -8.35
CA SER A 69 9.67 -14.19 -9.77
C SER A 69 8.50 -15.15 -10.05
N THR A 70 8.20 -16.07 -9.14
CA THR A 70 7.20 -17.12 -9.39
C THR A 70 5.89 -16.92 -8.62
N PRO A 71 4.73 -17.27 -9.22
CA PRO A 71 3.45 -17.30 -8.50
C PRO A 71 3.48 -18.19 -7.25
N SER A 72 4.23 -19.29 -7.28
CA SER A 72 4.37 -20.23 -6.16
C SER A 72 5.10 -19.61 -4.98
N GLU A 73 6.17 -18.85 -5.21
CA GLU A 73 6.87 -18.11 -4.14
C GLU A 73 5.99 -17.01 -3.55
N ARG A 74 5.30 -16.24 -4.40
CA ARG A 74 4.32 -15.24 -3.94
C ARG A 74 3.26 -15.88 -3.05
N LEU A 75 2.75 -17.04 -3.47
CA LEU A 75 1.77 -17.79 -2.70
C LEU A 75 2.35 -18.29 -1.37
N LYS A 76 3.58 -18.82 -1.36
CA LYS A 76 4.29 -19.26 -0.14
C LYS A 76 4.38 -18.12 0.89
N TYR A 77 4.82 -16.94 0.49
CA TYR A 77 4.92 -15.80 1.42
C TYR A 77 3.56 -15.23 1.81
N LYS A 78 2.58 -15.25 0.90
CA LYS A 78 1.21 -14.86 1.23
C LYS A 78 0.60 -15.73 2.33
N HIS A 79 0.89 -17.03 2.36
CA HIS A 79 0.45 -17.94 3.43
C HIS A 79 1.11 -17.67 4.79
N LYS A 80 2.21 -16.93 4.85
CA LYS A 80 2.79 -16.46 6.12
C LYS A 80 2.01 -15.30 6.74
N MET A 81 1.03 -14.73 6.03
CA MET A 81 0.15 -13.67 6.50
C MET A 81 -1.25 -14.20 6.74
N SER A 82 -1.98 -13.57 7.67
CA SER A 82 -3.43 -13.78 7.73
C SER A 82 -4.10 -13.24 6.47
N LEU A 83 -5.26 -13.81 6.11
CA LEU A 83 -6.05 -13.33 4.97
C LEU A 83 -6.36 -11.83 5.07
N HIS A 84 -6.53 -11.32 6.29
CA HIS A 84 -6.74 -9.90 6.57
C HIS A 84 -5.57 -9.04 6.05
N TYR A 85 -4.34 -9.33 6.51
CA TYR A 85 -3.15 -8.58 6.10
C TYR A 85 -2.82 -8.80 4.62
N ALA A 86 -2.91 -10.04 4.13
CA ALA A 86 -2.68 -10.34 2.73
C ALA A 86 -3.61 -9.55 1.78
N THR A 87 -4.85 -9.29 2.20
CA THR A 87 -5.81 -8.49 1.45
C THR A 87 -5.44 -7.01 1.47
N ILE A 88 -5.10 -6.47 2.64
CA ILE A 88 -4.69 -5.05 2.79
C ILE A 88 -3.45 -4.76 1.95
N VAL A 89 -2.40 -5.56 2.13
CA VAL A 89 -1.11 -5.43 1.44
C VAL A 89 -1.31 -5.42 -0.07
N LYS A 90 -1.99 -6.43 -0.60
CA LYS A 90 -2.23 -6.54 -2.03
C LYS A 90 -3.00 -5.34 -2.57
N LYS A 91 -4.11 -4.97 -1.93
CA LYS A 91 -4.97 -3.88 -2.44
C LYS A 91 -4.28 -2.52 -2.35
N THR A 92 -3.49 -2.29 -1.30
CA THR A 92 -2.72 -1.06 -1.13
C THR A 92 -1.71 -0.93 -2.26
N PHE A 93 -0.92 -1.98 -2.51
CA PHE A 93 0.04 -1.97 -3.61
C PHE A 93 -0.65 -1.84 -4.98
N ASP A 94 -1.70 -2.63 -5.25
CA ASP A 94 -2.43 -2.57 -6.53
C ASP A 94 -2.98 -1.16 -6.86
N ILE A 95 -3.35 -0.36 -5.83
CA ILE A 95 -3.85 1.02 -5.99
C ILE A 95 -2.70 2.00 -6.24
N PHE A 96 -1.64 1.94 -5.43
CA PHE A 96 -0.60 2.97 -5.33
C PHE A 96 0.72 2.63 -6.05
N GLU A 97 0.82 1.49 -6.74
CA GLU A 97 2.03 0.98 -7.42
C GLU A 97 2.86 2.05 -8.15
N PHE A 98 2.19 2.96 -8.84
CA PHE A 98 2.85 3.99 -9.66
C PHE A 98 3.06 5.33 -8.96
N PHE A 99 2.34 5.61 -7.86
CA PHE A 99 2.39 6.88 -7.12
C PHE A 99 2.26 6.64 -5.62
N PRO A 100 3.26 5.98 -5.00
CA PRO A 100 3.22 5.67 -3.56
C PRO A 100 3.13 6.92 -2.70
N GLU A 101 3.72 8.04 -3.12
CA GLU A 101 3.71 9.32 -2.42
C GLU A 101 2.29 9.84 -2.18
N GLN A 102 1.34 9.45 -3.04
CA GLN A 102 -0.05 9.85 -2.88
C GLN A 102 -0.69 9.29 -1.60
N ILE A 103 -0.14 8.23 -1.02
CA ILE A 103 -0.52 7.73 0.32
C ILE A 103 -0.37 8.85 1.36
N LEU A 104 0.70 9.66 1.27
CA LEU A 104 0.95 10.72 2.24
C LEU A 104 -0.12 11.82 2.18
N ARG A 105 -0.73 12.04 1.02
CA ARG A 105 -1.73 13.10 0.82
C ARG A 105 -3.15 12.69 1.24
N THR A 106 -3.38 11.41 1.50
CA THR A 106 -4.68 10.91 1.98
C THR A 106 -4.95 11.38 3.40
N LYS A 107 -6.19 11.81 3.69
CA LYS A 107 -6.57 12.33 5.02
C LYS A 107 -7.53 11.41 5.75
N LYS A 108 -8.37 10.68 5.00
CA LYS A 108 -9.45 9.85 5.55
C LYS A 108 -9.25 8.36 5.26
N LEU A 109 -8.53 8.04 4.19
CA LEU A 109 -8.30 6.67 3.77
C LEU A 109 -7.53 5.90 4.83
N ASP A 110 -7.99 4.68 5.11
CA ASP A 110 -7.29 3.74 5.98
C ASP A 110 -7.26 2.32 5.41
N VAL A 111 -6.48 1.45 6.04
CA VAL A 111 -6.34 0.05 5.62
C VAL A 111 -7.65 -0.74 5.69
N GLN A 112 -8.60 -0.38 6.55
CA GLN A 112 -9.90 -1.07 6.64
C GLN A 112 -10.82 -0.67 5.50
N VAL A 113 -10.78 0.58 5.07
CA VAL A 113 -11.44 1.07 3.86
C VAL A 113 -10.85 0.37 2.64
N ILE A 114 -9.52 0.38 2.49
CA ILE A 114 -8.80 -0.31 1.40
C ILE A 114 -9.20 -1.80 1.34
N ARG A 115 -9.27 -2.47 2.49
CA ARG A 115 -9.65 -3.89 2.57
C ARG A 115 -11.03 -4.17 1.96
N LYS A 116 -11.97 -3.20 2.01
CA LYS A 116 -13.33 -3.34 1.46
C LYS A 116 -13.43 -3.00 -0.02
N VAL A 117 -12.45 -2.30 -0.61
CA VAL A 117 -12.45 -1.90 -2.02
C VAL A 117 -12.47 -3.12 -2.95
N THR A 118 -13.38 -3.17 -3.90
CA THR A 118 -13.52 -4.29 -4.85
C THR A 118 -12.48 -4.22 -5.97
N ARG A 119 -12.23 -5.34 -6.66
CA ARG A 119 -11.29 -5.36 -7.80
C ARG A 119 -11.62 -4.35 -8.91
N PRO A 120 -12.89 -4.18 -9.34
CA PRO A 120 -13.23 -3.13 -10.31
C PRO A 120 -12.93 -1.72 -9.79
N GLN A 121 -13.16 -1.45 -8.51
CA GLN A 121 -12.84 -0.16 -7.91
C GLN A 121 -11.33 0.07 -7.85
N ILE A 122 -10.53 -0.93 -7.46
CA ILE A 122 -9.06 -0.84 -7.48
C ILE A 122 -8.55 -0.42 -8.86
N ARG A 123 -9.03 -1.06 -9.92
CA ARG A 123 -8.66 -0.70 -11.30
C ARG A 123 -9.01 0.75 -11.63
N LYS A 124 -10.21 1.20 -11.23
CA LYS A 124 -10.62 2.59 -11.42
C LYS A 124 -9.73 3.56 -10.63
N LEU A 125 -9.45 3.30 -9.36
CA LEU A 125 -8.61 4.16 -8.52
C LEU A 125 -7.20 4.26 -9.11
N ARG A 126 -6.58 3.12 -9.46
CA ARG A 126 -5.26 3.07 -10.11
C ARG A 126 -5.20 3.90 -11.40
N ASN A 127 -6.21 3.74 -12.27
CA ASN A 127 -6.27 4.50 -13.53
C ASN A 127 -6.47 6.00 -13.30
N ASN A 128 -7.29 6.39 -12.31
CA ASN A 128 -7.48 7.80 -11.98
C ASN A 128 -6.22 8.42 -11.41
N LEU A 129 -5.44 7.70 -10.60
CA LEU A 129 -4.14 8.16 -10.12
C LEU A 129 -3.16 8.38 -11.27
N LEU A 130 -3.10 7.47 -12.24
CA LEU A 130 -2.27 7.62 -13.44
C LEU A 130 -2.63 8.87 -14.26
N ILE A 131 -3.92 9.08 -14.53
CA ILE A 131 -4.39 10.25 -15.27
C ILE A 131 -4.09 11.54 -14.50
N PHE A 132 -4.38 11.54 -13.19
CA PHE A 132 -4.19 12.69 -12.33
C PHE A 132 -2.72 13.11 -12.23
N ALA A 133 -1.82 12.14 -12.02
CA ALA A 133 -0.40 12.42 -11.97
C ALA A 133 0.18 12.83 -13.33
N GLY A 134 -0.32 12.26 -14.43
CA GLY A 134 0.05 12.69 -15.78
C GLY A 134 -0.44 14.09 -16.16
N ALA A 135 -1.54 14.56 -15.55
CA ALA A 135 -2.08 15.90 -15.76
C ALA A 135 -1.46 16.96 -14.82
N ALA A 136 -0.77 16.54 -13.77
CA ALA A 136 -0.09 17.41 -12.81
C ALA A 136 1.38 17.72 -13.19
N ASN A 137 1.90 17.07 -14.25
CA ASN A 137 3.25 17.26 -14.78
C ASN A 137 3.27 18.21 -15.99
#